data_AF-E6PSL4-F1
#
_entry.id   AF-E6PSL4-F1
#
_cell.length_a   1.000
_cell.length_b   1.000
_cell.length_c   1.000
_cell.angle_alpha   90.00
_cell.angle_beta   90.00
_cell.angle_gamma   90.00
#
_symmetry.space_group_name_H-M   'P 1'
#
loop_
_entity.id
_entity.type
_entity.pdbx_description
1 polymer ?
#
loop_
_entity_poly.entity_id
_entity_poly.type
_entity_poly.pdbx_seq_one_letter_code
_entity_poly.pdbx_strand_id
1 'polypeptide(L)'
;MSMKKTDLVKNLAKKLDGKMKTAGIPERFAQGAAAAKRERPTGPAAIKLEPVTCRLPPALAQRLRERAVAHEGGIHALMAQALQSWLTANPGN
;
A
#
# COMPACT_ATOMS: atom_id res chain seq x y z
N MET A 1 4.27 9.81 18.25
CA MET A 1 3.99 11.19 18.72
C MET A 1 2.58 11.21 19.30
N SER A 2 2.46 11.32 20.63
CA SER A 2 1.16 11.39 21.32
C SER A 2 0.46 12.72 21.00
N MET A 3 -0.81 12.69 20.60
CA MET A 3 -1.55 13.92 20.24
C MET A 3 -1.76 14.81 21.46
N LYS A 4 -1.56 16.12 21.31
CA LYS A 4 -1.79 17.09 22.38
C LYS A 4 -3.31 17.22 22.61
N LYS A 5 -3.71 17.57 23.84
CA LYS A 5 -5.14 17.68 24.22
C LYS A 5 -5.92 18.62 23.30
N THR A 6 -5.29 19.68 22.81
CA THR A 6 -5.87 20.62 21.85
C THR A 6 -6.16 19.99 20.48
N ASP A 7 -5.32 19.08 20.02
CA ASP A 7 -5.53 18.37 18.74
C ASP A 7 -6.72 17.40 18.85
N LEU A 8 -6.90 16.77 20.01
CA LEU A 8 -8.07 15.93 20.27
C LEU A 8 -9.37 16.74 20.23
N VAL A 9 -9.40 17.92 20.84
CA VAL A 9 -10.57 18.81 20.82
C VAL A 9 -10.87 19.29 19.40
N LYS A 10 -9.85 19.68 18.62
CA LYS A 10 -10.03 20.06 17.21
C LYS A 10 -10.58 18.92 16.37
N ASN A 11 -10.10 17.70 16.58
CA ASN A 11 -10.59 16.52 15.89
C ASN A 11 -12.03 16.18 16.27
N LEU A 12 -12.42 16.37 17.53
CA LEU A 12 -13.80 16.20 17.98
C LEU A 12 -14.73 17.25 17.36
N ALA A 13 -14.32 18.53 17.36
CA ALA A 13 -15.06 19.59 16.70
C ALA A 13 -15.29 19.28 15.22
N LYS A 14 -14.23 18.87 14.49
CA LYS A 14 -14.32 18.49 13.07
C LYS A 14 -15.28 17.31 12.82
N LYS A 15 -15.33 16.33 13.74
CA LYS A 15 -16.26 15.20 13.64
C LYS A 15 -17.71 15.62 13.87
N LEU A 16 -17.97 16.49 14.84
CA LEU A 16 -19.31 17.01 15.12
C LEU A 16 -19.84 17.83 13.94
N ASP A 17 -19.01 18.72 13.40
CA ASP A 17 -19.33 19.56 12.25
C ASP A 17 -19.70 18.72 11.01
N GLY A 18 -18.93 17.66 10.75
CA GLY A 18 -19.23 16.70 9.67
C GLY A 18 -20.54 15.94 9.89
N LYS A 19 -20.86 15.55 11.13
CA LYS A 19 -22.13 14.90 11.47
C LYS A 19 -23.31 15.84 11.28
N MET A 20 -23.21 17.10 11.70
CA MET A 20 -24.27 18.09 11.52
C MET A 20 -24.55 18.36 10.03
N LYS A 21 -23.50 18.43 9.20
CA LYS A 21 -23.63 18.57 7.73
C LYS A 21 -24.27 17.36 7.06
N THR A 22 -24.11 16.17 7.64
CA THR A 22 -24.63 14.93 7.06
C THR A 22 -26.03 14.56 7.60
N ALA A 23 -26.44 15.12 8.74
CA ALA A 23 -27.71 14.79 9.40
C ALA A 23 -28.97 15.10 8.57
N GLY A 24 -28.88 16.06 7.64
CA GLY A 24 -29.98 16.40 6.73
C GLY A 24 -29.99 15.62 5.41
N ILE A 25 -29.00 14.77 5.15
CA ILE A 25 -28.85 14.06 3.88
C ILE A 25 -29.46 12.66 4.03
N PRO A 26 -30.54 12.33 3.30
CA PRO A 26 -31.13 11.00 3.33
C PRO A 26 -30.09 9.94 2.93
N GLU A 27 -30.10 8.80 3.62
CA GLU A 27 -29.08 7.75 3.52
C GLU A 27 -28.77 7.33 2.07
N ARG A 28 -29.79 7.31 1.19
CA ARG A 28 -29.67 7.04 -0.25
C ARG A 28 -28.68 7.95 -1.01
N PHE A 29 -28.51 9.20 -0.58
CA PHE A 29 -27.55 10.14 -1.19
C PHE A 29 -26.17 10.11 -0.52
N ALA A 30 -26.06 9.54 0.68
CA ALA A 30 -24.81 9.34 1.41
C ALA A 30 -24.12 7.99 1.11
N GLN A 31 -24.78 7.09 0.37
CA GLN A 31 -24.28 5.75 0.02
C GLN A 31 -22.91 5.77 -0.66
N GLY A 32 -22.56 6.81 -1.42
CA GLY A 32 -21.24 6.96 -2.04
C GLY A 32 -20.12 7.34 -1.05
N ALA A 33 -20.45 8.06 0.03
CA ALA A 33 -19.47 8.51 1.03
C ALA A 33 -19.20 7.45 2.11
N ALA A 34 -20.20 6.64 2.46
CA ALA A 34 -20.03 5.52 3.40
C ALA A 34 -19.27 4.33 2.77
N ALA A 35 -19.45 4.08 1.47
CA ALA A 35 -18.76 3.01 0.75
C ALA A 35 -17.24 3.23 0.62
N ALA A 36 -16.76 4.47 0.74
CA ALA A 36 -15.33 4.82 0.72
C ALA A 36 -14.60 4.52 2.04
N LYS A 37 -15.33 4.17 3.11
CA LYS A 37 -14.79 3.67 4.39
C LYS A 37 -14.97 2.17 4.54
N ARG A 38 -14.99 1.41 3.44
CA ARG A 38 -14.62 0.00 3.52
C ARG A 38 -13.17 -0.04 3.97
N GLU A 39 -13.01 -0.33 5.26
CA GLU A 39 -11.75 -0.58 5.93
C GLU A 39 -10.93 -1.47 5.01
N ARG A 40 -9.89 -0.88 4.41
CA ARG A 40 -8.86 -1.69 3.76
C ARG A 40 -8.34 -2.59 4.88
N PRO A 41 -8.43 -3.92 4.75
CA PRO A 41 -7.79 -4.78 5.72
C PRO A 41 -6.34 -4.31 5.77
N THR A 42 -5.87 -3.98 6.98
CA THR A 42 -4.45 -3.80 7.24
C THR A 42 -3.82 -5.14 6.88
N GLY A 43 -3.39 -5.27 5.63
CA GLY A 43 -2.60 -6.39 5.17
C GLY A 43 -1.36 -6.52 6.06
N PRO A 44 -0.73 -7.71 6.09
CA PRO A 44 0.46 -7.97 6.88
C PRO A 44 1.42 -6.80 6.68
N ALA A 45 1.86 -6.21 7.79
CA ALA A 45 2.64 -4.98 7.86
C ALA A 45 3.53 -4.86 6.62
N ALA A 46 3.17 -3.94 5.72
CA ALA A 46 3.77 -3.87 4.40
C ALA A 46 5.29 -3.87 4.57
N ILE A 47 5.94 -4.93 4.08
CA ILE A 47 7.40 -5.02 4.02
C ILE A 47 7.84 -3.70 3.38
N LYS A 48 8.73 -2.95 4.05
CA LYS A 48 9.23 -1.67 3.54
C LYS A 48 10.03 -1.94 2.28
N LEU A 49 9.35 -2.01 1.13
CA LEU A 49 9.95 -2.12 -0.17
C LEU A 49 10.32 -0.72 -0.63
N GLU A 50 11.60 -0.49 -0.86
CA GLU A 50 12.07 0.71 -1.52
C GLU A 50 11.85 0.59 -3.04
N PRO A 51 11.31 1.63 -3.70
CA PRO A 51 11.07 1.61 -5.12
C PRO A 51 12.39 1.72 -5.89
N VAL A 52 12.83 0.64 -6.53
CA VAL A 52 13.98 0.64 -7.44
C VAL A 52 13.48 0.65 -8.87
N THR A 53 13.89 1.65 -9.65
CA THR A 53 13.55 1.74 -11.09
C THR A 53 14.72 1.25 -11.94
N CYS A 54 14.50 0.17 -12.69
CA CYS A 54 15.51 -0.43 -13.57
C CYS A 54 14.93 -0.58 -14.98
N ARG A 55 15.69 -0.19 -16.01
CA ARG A 55 15.33 -0.49 -17.40
C ARG A 55 15.87 -1.87 -17.77
N LEU A 56 14.98 -2.77 -18.18
CA LEU A 56 15.31 -4.14 -18.58
C LEU A 56 14.97 -4.34 -20.06
N PRO A 57 15.75 -5.15 -20.80
CA PRO A 57 15.39 -5.57 -22.15
C PRO A 57 14.02 -6.26 -22.17
N PRO A 58 13.22 -6.10 -23.25
CA PRO A 58 11.84 -6.57 -23.29
C PRO A 58 11.72 -8.09 -23.10
N ALA A 59 12.61 -8.86 -23.73
CA ALA A 59 12.62 -10.32 -23.61
C ALA A 59 12.91 -10.79 -22.18
N LEU A 60 13.81 -10.10 -21.46
CA LEU A 60 14.13 -10.43 -20.07
C LEU A 60 12.96 -10.09 -19.16
N ALA A 61 12.36 -8.90 -19.32
CA ALA A 61 11.19 -8.51 -18.56
C ALA A 61 10.01 -9.48 -18.74
N GLN A 62 9.82 -10.03 -19.94
CA GLN A 62 8.79 -11.03 -20.20
C GLN A 62 9.06 -12.36 -19.47
N ARG A 63 10.27 -12.91 -19.60
CA ARG A 63 10.65 -14.15 -18.89
C ARG A 63 10.51 -14.02 -17.38
N LEU A 64 10.79 -12.82 -16.86
CA LEU A 64 10.66 -12.52 -15.45
C LEU A 64 9.20 -12.52 -15.00
N ARG A 65 8.31 -11.91 -15.79
CA ARG A 65 6.86 -11.96 -15.55
C ARG A 65 6.32 -13.38 -15.61
N GLU A 66 6.71 -14.17 -16.61
CA GLU A 66 6.28 -15.57 -16.76
C GLU A 66 6.67 -16.42 -15.55
N ARG A 67 7.92 -16.29 -15.06
CA ARG A 67 8.37 -17.01 -13.86
C ARG A 67 7.71 -16.53 -12.58
N ALA A 68 7.41 -15.23 -12.50
CA ALA A 68 6.76 -14.66 -11.31
C ALA A 68 5.35 -15.20 -11.06
N VAL A 69 4.65 -15.69 -12.10
CA VAL A 69 3.31 -16.29 -11.95
C VAL A 69 3.34 -17.54 -11.06
N ALA A 70 4.40 -18.34 -11.15
CA ALA A 70 4.55 -19.58 -10.40
C ALA A 70 5.28 -19.41 -9.06
N HIS A 71 5.72 -18.20 -8.71
CA HIS A 71 6.57 -17.96 -7.55
C HIS A 71 5.77 -17.39 -6.37
N GLU A 72 5.91 -17.99 -5.18
CA GLU A 72 5.32 -17.45 -3.96
C GLU A 72 5.91 -16.07 -3.65
N GLY A 73 5.05 -15.07 -3.42
CA GLY A 73 5.47 -13.67 -3.27
C GLY A 73 5.68 -12.91 -4.59
N GLY A 74 5.39 -13.54 -5.73
CA GLY A 74 5.31 -12.90 -7.04
C GLY A 74 6.64 -12.29 -7.51
N ILE A 75 6.53 -11.23 -8.30
CA ILE A 75 7.66 -10.66 -9.04
C ILE A 75 8.75 -10.07 -8.14
N HIS A 76 8.35 -9.49 -7.00
CA HIS A 76 9.27 -8.86 -6.06
C HIS A 76 10.10 -9.91 -5.29
N ALA A 77 9.48 -11.01 -4.87
CA ALA A 77 10.19 -12.09 -4.18
C ALA A 77 11.19 -12.79 -5.11
N LEU A 78 10.78 -13.09 -6.36
CA LEU A 78 11.65 -13.65 -7.38
C LEU A 78 12.86 -12.75 -7.64
N MET A 79 12.64 -11.44 -7.78
CA MET A 79 13.70 -10.46 -7.98
C MET A 79 14.68 -10.42 -6.81
N ALA A 80 14.17 -10.42 -5.57
CA ALA A 80 15.00 -10.41 -4.37
C ALA A 80 15.90 -11.66 -4.30
N GLN A 81 15.34 -12.85 -4.57
CA GLN A 81 16.12 -14.09 -4.56
C GLN A 81 17.21 -14.07 -5.64
N ALA A 82 16.88 -13.66 -6.86
CA ALA A 82 17.84 -13.59 -7.96
C ALA A 82 18.99 -12.62 -7.63
N LEU A 83 18.68 -11.42 -7.14
CA LEU A 83 19.68 -10.42 -6.74
C LEU A 83 20.56 -10.93 -5.58
N GLN A 84 19.96 -11.53 -4.55
CA GLN A 84 20.71 -12.07 -3.41
C GLN A 84 21.70 -13.16 -3.85
N SER A 85 21.25 -14.07 -4.74
CA SER A 85 22.09 -15.14 -5.27
C SER A 85 23.26 -14.58 -6.08
N TRP A 86 23.01 -13.55 -6.89
CA TRP A 86 24.03 -12.92 -7.72
C TRP A 86 25.06 -12.15 -6.89
N LEU A 87 24.63 -11.40 -5.88
CA LEU A 87 25.51 -10.68 -4.96
C LEU A 87 26.37 -11.62 -4.11
N THR A 88 25.80 -12.75 -3.70
CA THR A 88 26.54 -13.78 -2.95
C THR A 88 27.58 -14.46 -3.84
N ALA A 89 27.24 -14.71 -5.11
CA ALA A 89 28.16 -15.28 -6.09
C ALA A 89 29.25 -14.29 -6.53
N ASN A 90 29.02 -12.98 -6.44
CA ASN A 90 29.95 -11.93 -6.87
C ASN A 90 30.16 -10.88 -5.76
N PRO A 91 30.89 -11.21 -4.69
CA PRO A 91 31.06 -10.30 -3.53
C PRO A 91 31.96 -9.08 -3.80
N GLY A 92 32.57 -8.97 -4.98
CA GLY A 92 33.61 -7.98 -5.30
C GLY A 92 33.33 -7.06 -6.50
N ASN A 93 32.08 -6.97 -6.96
CA ASN A 93 31.63 -5.91 -7.88
C ASN A 93 30.93 -4.79 -7.13
#